data_AF-A0A536KZX5-F1
#
_entry.id   AF-A0A536KZX5-F1
#
_cell.length_a   1.000
_cell.length_b   1.000
_cell.length_c   1.000
_cell.angle_alpha   90.00
_cell.angle_beta   90.00
_cell.angle_gamma   90.00
#
_symmetry.space_group_name_H-M   'P 1'
#
loop_
_entity.id
_entity.type
_entity.pdbx_description
1 polymer ?
#
loop_
_entity_poly.entity_id
_entity_poly.type
_entity_poly.pdbx_seq_one_letter_code
_entity_poly.pdbx_strand_id
1 'polypeptide(L)'
;MTAAPKLSVVAATRNDEHGGNQMARTQLFINGLAEQALRFKLPVELLLVEWNPPPDRPPLAEALSWPRSEWFAPRIVVVSPELHARFPHADGLPLFQMIAKNVGIRRSAAEFVLATNIDILLSDELFASFAHDLKPDALYRVDRLDIEADLTRSPLPSPAECRALPWLRAHRQDGTHYPDGRREPWYARV
;
A
#
# COMPACT_ATOMS: atom_id res chain seq x y z
N MET A 1 -24.35 8.28 0.50
CA MET A 1 -23.93 7.29 -0.53
C MET A 1 -22.56 7.74 -1.00
N THR A 2 -21.55 6.88 -0.95
CA THR A 2 -20.22 7.18 -1.51
C THR A 2 -20.32 7.25 -3.03
N ALA A 3 -19.67 8.23 -3.66
CA ALA A 3 -19.55 8.25 -5.12
C ALA A 3 -18.86 6.95 -5.61
N ALA A 4 -19.15 6.53 -6.85
CA ALA A 4 -18.41 5.42 -7.46
C ALA A 4 -16.90 5.76 -7.44
N PRO A 5 -16.02 4.85 -6.99
CA PRO A 5 -14.60 5.16 -6.86
C PRO A 5 -13.98 5.42 -8.24
N LYS A 6 -13.17 6.48 -8.36
CA LYS A 6 -12.37 6.76 -9.56
C LYS A 6 -11.06 5.96 -9.54
N LEU A 7 -10.54 5.69 -8.35
CA LEU A 7 -9.30 4.94 -8.14
C LEU A 7 -9.50 3.84 -7.10
N SER A 8 -9.13 2.60 -7.45
CA SER A 8 -8.99 1.50 -6.49
C SER A 8 -7.52 1.31 -6.16
N VAL A 9 -7.15 1.60 -4.92
CA VAL A 9 -5.82 1.29 -4.38
C VAL A 9 -5.86 -0.13 -3.84
N VAL A 10 -5.04 -1.01 -4.41
CA VAL A 10 -4.97 -2.43 -4.07
C VAL A 10 -3.64 -2.71 -3.36
N ALA A 11 -3.73 -3.25 -2.16
CA ALA A 11 -2.58 -3.72 -1.40
C ALA A 11 -2.87 -5.11 -0.80
N ALA A 12 -1.83 -5.84 -0.42
CA ALA A 12 -1.95 -7.17 0.16
C ALA A 12 -1.03 -7.32 1.36
N THR A 13 -1.53 -7.95 2.41
CA THR A 13 -0.75 -8.28 3.60
C THR A 13 -1.43 -9.40 4.41
N ARG A 14 -0.84 -9.76 5.54
CA ARG A 14 -1.42 -10.60 6.61
C ARG A 14 -0.90 -10.06 7.94
N ASN A 15 -1.57 -10.37 9.05
CA ASN A 15 -1.15 -9.87 10.37
C ASN A 15 0.00 -10.69 10.97
N ASP A 16 1.21 -10.58 10.40
CA ASP A 16 2.37 -11.42 10.76
C ASP A 16 3.62 -10.63 11.16
N GLU A 17 3.52 -9.31 11.33
CA GLU A 17 4.64 -8.41 11.63
C GLU A 17 5.77 -8.43 10.58
N HIS A 18 5.45 -8.79 9.33
CA HIS A 18 6.42 -8.80 8.25
C HIS A 18 7.13 -7.45 8.07
N GLY A 19 8.46 -7.48 8.09
CA GLY A 19 9.33 -6.31 7.96
C GLY A 19 9.36 -5.41 9.20
N GLY A 20 8.77 -5.81 10.32
CA GLY A 20 8.73 -5.08 11.60
C GLY A 20 7.81 -3.85 11.62
N ASN A 21 7.16 -3.55 12.75
CA ASN A 21 6.22 -2.42 12.88
C ASN A 21 5.13 -2.43 11.80
N GLN A 22 4.69 -3.61 11.36
CA GLN A 22 3.82 -3.77 10.19
C GLN A 22 2.48 -3.06 10.39
N MET A 23 1.89 -3.18 11.59
CA MET A 23 0.62 -2.53 11.91
C MET A 23 0.74 -1.00 11.87
N ALA A 24 1.82 -0.44 12.42
CA ALA A 24 2.06 1.00 12.40
C ALA A 24 2.19 1.54 10.96
N ARG A 25 2.98 0.86 10.11
CA ARG A 25 3.13 1.24 8.69
C ARG A 25 1.82 1.11 7.92
N THR A 26 1.08 0.02 8.14
CA THR A 26 -0.22 -0.20 7.50
C THR A 26 -1.23 0.88 7.91
N GLN A 27 -1.25 1.25 9.19
CA GLN A 27 -2.13 2.31 9.67
C GLN A 27 -1.78 3.67 9.09
N LEU A 28 -0.47 3.98 8.97
CA LEU A 28 0.02 5.19 8.30
C LEU A 28 -0.41 5.25 6.83
N PHE A 29 -0.27 4.14 6.11
CA PHE A 29 -0.72 4.00 4.73
C PHE A 29 -2.23 4.24 4.59
N ILE A 30 -3.06 3.59 5.41
CA ILE A 30 -4.52 3.75 5.40
C ILE A 30 -4.90 5.21 5.70
N ASN A 31 -4.30 5.78 6.76
CA ASN A 31 -4.58 7.15 7.16
C ASN A 31 -4.15 8.15 6.09
N GLY A 32 -3.00 7.94 5.44
CA GLY A 32 -2.50 8.79 4.37
C GLY A 32 -3.41 8.81 3.15
N LEU A 33 -3.94 7.65 2.76
CA LEU A 33 -4.93 7.56 1.68
C LEU A 33 -6.24 8.24 2.04
N ALA A 34 -6.77 7.98 3.24
CA ALA A 34 -8.03 8.56 3.70
C ALA A 34 -7.96 10.09 3.77
N GLU A 35 -6.85 10.61 4.29
CA GLU A 35 -6.55 12.03 4.42
C GLU A 35 -6.42 12.71 3.04
N GLN A 36 -5.66 12.13 2.11
CA GLN A 36 -5.54 12.68 0.76
C GLN A 36 -6.86 12.57 -0.03
N ALA A 37 -7.57 11.45 0.04
CA ALA A 37 -8.88 11.30 -0.63
C ALA A 37 -9.86 12.38 -0.20
N LEU A 38 -9.91 12.70 1.10
CA LEU A 38 -10.73 13.79 1.63
C LEU A 38 -10.27 15.17 1.15
N ARG A 39 -8.96 15.48 1.26
CA ARG A 39 -8.41 16.80 0.90
C ARG A 39 -8.56 17.11 -0.60
N PHE A 40 -8.24 16.13 -1.44
CA PHE A 40 -8.27 16.26 -2.89
C PHE A 40 -9.63 15.93 -3.51
N LYS A 41 -10.62 15.52 -2.69
CA LYS A 41 -11.96 15.14 -3.13
C LYS A 41 -11.92 14.11 -4.27
N LEU A 42 -11.06 13.10 -4.12
CA LEU A 42 -10.92 12.01 -5.06
C LEU A 42 -11.64 10.78 -4.49
N PRO A 43 -12.67 10.23 -5.16
CA PRO A 43 -13.31 8.99 -4.73
C PRO A 43 -12.32 7.81 -4.82
N VAL A 44 -11.87 7.31 -3.67
CA VAL A 44 -10.90 6.23 -3.54
C VAL A 44 -11.53 5.02 -2.85
N GLU A 45 -11.40 3.86 -3.49
CA GLU A 45 -11.54 2.56 -2.83
C GLU A 45 -10.15 2.11 -2.34
N LEU A 46 -10.02 1.74 -1.08
CA LEU A 46 -8.90 0.90 -0.64
C LEU A 46 -9.38 -0.54 -0.59
N LEU A 47 -8.76 -1.42 -1.37
CA LEU A 47 -9.01 -2.86 -1.32
C LEU A 47 -7.78 -3.56 -0.74
N LEU A 48 -7.84 -3.89 0.55
CA LEU A 48 -6.79 -4.63 1.23
C LEU A 48 -7.10 -6.13 1.17
N VAL A 49 -6.19 -6.91 0.59
CA VAL A 49 -6.29 -8.37 0.55
C VAL A 49 -5.54 -8.94 1.74
N GLU A 50 -6.30 -9.49 2.70
CA GLU A 50 -5.75 -10.24 3.82
C GLU A 50 -5.54 -11.69 3.38
N TRP A 51 -4.29 -12.08 3.15
CA TRP A 51 -3.98 -13.38 2.54
C TRP A 51 -3.42 -14.36 3.56
N ASN A 52 -4.04 -15.53 3.67
CA ASN A 52 -3.63 -16.59 4.60
C ASN A 52 -3.46 -16.05 6.04
N PRO A 53 -4.50 -15.46 6.66
CA PRO A 53 -4.36 -14.86 7.99
C PRO A 53 -3.85 -15.87 9.03
N PRO A 54 -2.89 -15.52 9.91
CA PRO A 54 -2.47 -16.40 11.00
C PRO A 54 -3.63 -16.66 11.98
N PRO A 55 -3.84 -17.90 12.44
CA PRO A 55 -4.97 -18.25 13.30
C PRO A 55 -4.83 -17.71 14.74
N ASP A 56 -3.62 -17.35 15.16
CA ASP A 56 -3.27 -16.84 16.48
C ASP A 56 -3.26 -15.30 16.56
N ARG A 57 -3.67 -14.63 15.49
CA ARG A 57 -3.67 -13.16 15.36
C ARG A 57 -5.07 -12.66 15.02
N PRO A 58 -5.46 -11.47 15.52
CA PRO A 58 -6.73 -10.88 15.12
C PRO A 58 -6.72 -10.58 13.62
N PRO A 59 -7.87 -10.74 12.93
CA PRO A 59 -8.02 -10.30 11.54
C PRO A 59 -7.65 -8.83 11.38
N LEU A 60 -7.14 -8.44 10.21
CA LEU A 60 -6.79 -7.04 9.93
C LEU A 60 -7.99 -6.09 10.06
N ALA A 61 -9.21 -6.59 9.84
CA ALA A 61 -10.45 -5.87 10.06
C ALA A 61 -10.59 -5.35 11.51
N GLU A 62 -10.08 -6.12 12.47
CA GLU A 62 -10.15 -5.82 13.90
C GLU A 62 -8.86 -5.15 14.40
N ALA A 63 -7.71 -5.52 13.82
CA ALA A 63 -6.40 -5.03 14.25
C ALA A 63 -6.09 -3.59 13.81
N LEU A 64 -6.78 -3.08 12.79
CA LEU A 64 -6.54 -1.76 12.20
C LEU A 64 -7.76 -0.84 12.35
N SER A 65 -7.51 0.46 12.32
CA SER A 65 -8.54 1.48 12.22
C SER A 65 -8.85 1.81 10.78
N TRP A 66 -10.14 1.88 10.46
CA TRP A 66 -10.64 2.03 9.09
C TRP A 66 -11.43 3.34 8.95
N PRO A 67 -10.76 4.49 8.77
CA PRO A 67 -11.44 5.75 8.50
C PRO A 67 -12.32 5.60 7.25
N ARG A 68 -13.50 6.21 7.27
CA ARG A 68 -14.45 6.22 6.16
C ARG A 68 -14.95 7.63 5.93
N SER A 69 -15.12 7.99 4.68
CA SER A 69 -15.74 9.26 4.27
C SER A 69 -16.51 9.08 2.97
N GLU A 70 -17.15 10.13 2.48
CA GLU A 70 -17.75 10.11 1.14
C GLU A 70 -16.71 9.93 0.01
N TRP A 71 -15.43 10.20 0.30
CA TRP A 71 -14.30 10.12 -0.63
C TRP A 71 -13.41 8.89 -0.42
N PHE A 72 -13.54 8.17 0.70
CA PHE A 72 -12.68 7.04 1.03
C PHE A 72 -13.48 5.85 1.55
N ALA A 73 -13.44 4.75 0.81
CA ALA A 73 -14.15 3.51 1.09
C ALA A 73 -13.17 2.33 1.20
N PRO A 74 -12.71 1.98 2.42
CA PRO A 74 -11.91 0.79 2.62
C PRO A 74 -12.76 -0.48 2.63
N ARG A 75 -12.21 -1.54 2.03
CA ARG A 75 -12.77 -2.87 1.97
C ARG A 75 -11.67 -3.91 2.11
N ILE A 76 -11.99 -5.01 2.77
CA ILE A 76 -11.06 -6.13 2.95
C ILE A 76 -11.58 -7.35 2.18
N VAL A 77 -10.67 -8.07 1.54
CA VAL A 77 -10.93 -9.38 0.96
C VAL A 77 -10.02 -10.38 1.66
N VAL A 78 -10.61 -11.33 2.38
CA VAL A 78 -9.85 -12.39 3.05
C VAL A 78 -9.69 -13.57 2.10
N VAL A 79 -8.44 -14.04 1.94
CA VAL A 79 -8.12 -15.32 1.31
C VAL A 79 -7.72 -16.29 2.41
N SER A 80 -8.49 -17.36 2.57
CA SER A 80 -8.32 -18.27 3.70
C SER A 80 -7.06 -19.15 3.58
N PRO A 81 -6.55 -19.68 4.71
CA PRO A 81 -5.44 -20.64 4.70
C PRO A 81 -5.71 -21.88 3.82
N GLU A 82 -6.95 -22.35 3.76
CA GLU A 82 -7.34 -23.51 2.94
C GLU A 82 -7.20 -23.21 1.45
N LEU A 83 -7.54 -21.99 1.00
CA LEU A 83 -7.35 -21.59 -0.39
C LEU A 83 -5.86 -21.42 -0.70
N HIS A 84 -5.09 -20.84 0.23
CA HIS A 84 -3.65 -20.69 0.07
C HIS A 84 -2.93 -22.04 -0.06
N ALA A 85 -3.30 -23.03 0.77
CA ALA A 85 -2.72 -24.37 0.76
C ALA A 85 -2.90 -25.13 -0.57
N ARG A 86 -3.80 -24.68 -1.45
CA ARG A 86 -4.01 -25.26 -2.78
C ARG A 86 -2.97 -24.84 -3.82
N PHE A 87 -2.15 -23.83 -3.53
CA PHE A 87 -1.12 -23.35 -4.45
C PHE A 87 0.21 -24.07 -4.21
N PRO A 88 1.01 -24.30 -5.27
CA PRO A 88 2.38 -24.77 -5.10
C PRO A 88 3.18 -23.85 -4.18
N HIS A 89 4.07 -24.43 -3.37
CA HIS A 89 4.95 -23.71 -2.44
C HIS A 89 4.26 -22.95 -1.30
N ALA A 90 3.00 -23.28 -0.98
CA ALA A 90 2.25 -22.67 0.12
C ALA A 90 2.90 -22.92 1.50
N ASP A 91 3.67 -23.99 1.63
CA ASP A 91 4.46 -24.33 2.81
C ASP A 91 5.71 -23.43 2.97
N GLY A 92 6.27 -22.92 1.87
CA GLY A 92 7.50 -22.12 1.89
C GLY A 92 7.29 -20.61 1.97
N LEU A 93 6.15 -20.09 1.53
CA LEU A 93 5.89 -18.65 1.50
C LEU A 93 4.47 -18.31 1.99
N PRO A 94 4.33 -17.71 3.19
CA PRO A 94 3.02 -17.44 3.80
C PRO A 94 2.15 -16.40 3.08
N LEU A 95 2.74 -15.58 2.20
CA LEU A 95 2.07 -14.49 1.49
C LEU A 95 2.49 -14.44 0.03
N PHE A 96 1.59 -14.78 -0.88
CA PHE A 96 1.80 -14.63 -2.31
C PHE A 96 1.40 -13.23 -2.78
N GLN A 97 2.22 -12.22 -2.50
CA GLN A 97 1.88 -10.80 -2.71
C GLN A 97 1.32 -10.50 -4.11
N MET A 98 1.93 -11.06 -5.16
CA MET A 98 1.46 -10.82 -6.54
C MET A 98 0.10 -11.47 -6.83
N ILE A 99 -0.12 -12.69 -6.34
CA ILE A 99 -1.41 -13.40 -6.49
C ILE A 99 -2.49 -12.68 -5.66
N ALA A 100 -2.16 -12.26 -4.44
CA ALA A 100 -3.05 -11.51 -3.58
C ALA A 100 -3.45 -10.17 -4.21
N LYS A 101 -2.50 -9.42 -4.78
CA LYS A 101 -2.82 -8.19 -5.55
C LYS A 101 -3.74 -8.49 -6.73
N ASN A 102 -3.55 -9.60 -7.46
CA ASN A 102 -4.47 -10.01 -8.52
C ASN A 102 -5.89 -10.31 -8.01
N VAL A 103 -6.04 -10.92 -6.82
CA VAL A 103 -7.35 -11.12 -6.17
C VAL A 103 -8.05 -9.78 -5.93
N GLY A 104 -7.29 -8.76 -5.50
CA GLY A 104 -7.78 -7.40 -5.30
C GLY A 104 -8.13 -6.71 -6.61
N ILE A 105 -7.24 -6.71 -7.60
CA ILE A 105 -7.48 -6.11 -8.93
C ILE A 105 -8.75 -6.68 -9.58
N ARG A 106 -8.98 -8.00 -9.50
CA ARG A 106 -10.20 -8.60 -10.06
C ARG A 106 -11.50 -8.23 -9.34
N ARG A 107 -11.39 -7.58 -8.18
CA ARG A 107 -12.53 -7.17 -7.34
C ARG A 107 -12.62 -5.65 -7.21
N SER A 108 -11.71 -4.89 -7.81
CA SER A 108 -11.74 -3.42 -7.75
C SER A 108 -13.02 -2.89 -8.39
N ALA A 109 -13.60 -1.87 -7.78
CA ALA A 109 -14.82 -1.22 -8.29
C ALA A 109 -14.55 -0.01 -9.19
N ALA A 110 -13.30 0.50 -9.21
CA ALA A 110 -12.94 1.69 -9.96
C ALA A 110 -12.46 1.39 -11.40
N GLU A 111 -12.46 2.44 -12.22
CA GLU A 111 -11.90 2.42 -13.58
C GLU A 111 -10.37 2.27 -13.58
N PHE A 112 -9.67 2.93 -12.65
CA PHE A 112 -8.22 2.88 -12.52
C PHE A 112 -7.79 2.10 -11.27
N VAL A 113 -6.68 1.37 -11.38
CA VAL A 113 -6.13 0.60 -10.26
C VAL A 113 -4.69 1.02 -9.97
N LEU A 114 -4.42 1.35 -8.70
CA LEU A 114 -3.08 1.49 -8.16
C LEU A 114 -2.74 0.26 -7.32
N ALA A 115 -1.92 -0.65 -7.85
CA ALA A 115 -1.40 -1.77 -7.08
C ALA A 115 -0.11 -1.38 -6.35
N THR A 116 -0.14 -1.35 -5.02
CA THR A 116 0.96 -0.84 -4.18
C THR A 116 1.21 -1.70 -2.93
N ASN A 117 2.17 -1.32 -2.09
CA ASN A 117 2.44 -1.97 -0.81
C ASN A 117 1.79 -1.20 0.34
N ILE A 118 1.62 -1.87 1.48
CA ILE A 118 0.94 -1.38 2.68
C ILE A 118 1.72 -0.32 3.47
N ASP A 119 2.88 0.11 2.99
CA ASP A 119 3.78 1.05 3.65
C ASP A 119 4.14 2.24 2.75
N ILE A 120 3.44 2.42 1.63
CA ILE A 120 3.70 3.49 0.65
C ILE A 120 2.84 4.71 0.92
N LEU A 121 3.48 5.83 1.24
CA LEU A 121 2.83 7.14 1.25
C LEU A 121 3.00 7.82 -0.11
N LEU A 122 1.91 8.29 -0.68
CA LEU A 122 1.93 9.03 -1.95
C LEU A 122 2.20 10.50 -1.68
N SER A 123 3.03 11.16 -2.50
CA SER A 123 3.18 12.61 -2.42
C SER A 123 1.86 13.30 -2.80
N ASP A 124 1.66 14.53 -2.32
CA ASP A 124 0.46 15.30 -2.63
C ASP A 124 0.38 15.64 -4.12
N GLU A 125 1.52 15.89 -4.77
CA GLU A 125 1.62 16.16 -6.20
C GLU A 125 1.20 14.93 -7.02
N LEU A 126 1.69 13.74 -6.63
CA LEU A 126 1.30 12.49 -7.28
C LEU A 126 -0.19 12.21 -7.07
N PHE A 127 -0.70 12.36 -5.85
CA PHE A 127 -2.11 12.08 -5.56
C PHE A 127 -3.04 13.06 -6.30
N ALA A 128 -2.70 14.35 -6.32
CA ALA A 128 -3.42 15.35 -7.09
C ALA A 128 -3.45 15.01 -8.59
N SER A 129 -2.37 14.41 -9.11
CA SER A 129 -2.30 14.04 -10.52
C SER A 129 -3.35 13.01 -10.95
N PHE A 130 -3.85 12.18 -10.02
CA PHE A 130 -4.91 11.20 -10.31
C PHE A 130 -6.27 11.85 -10.60
N ALA A 131 -6.47 13.10 -10.19
CA ALA A 131 -7.67 13.85 -10.53
C ALA A 131 -7.72 14.21 -12.03
N HIS A 132 -6.57 14.27 -12.71
CA HIS A 132 -6.50 14.49 -14.15
C HIS A 132 -7.01 13.27 -14.95
N ASP A 133 -7.03 13.40 -16.28
CA ASP A 133 -7.43 12.35 -17.20
C ASP A 133 -6.32 11.28 -17.27
N LEU A 134 -6.28 10.42 -16.24
CA LEU A 134 -5.64 9.12 -16.35
C LEU A 134 -6.18 8.45 -17.62
N LYS A 135 -5.27 7.91 -18.43
CA LYS A 135 -5.62 7.36 -19.73
C LYS A 135 -5.94 5.88 -19.58
N PRO A 136 -7.04 5.39 -20.19
CA PRO A 136 -7.20 3.96 -20.39
C PRO A 136 -6.01 3.42 -21.21
N ASP A 137 -5.76 2.13 -21.10
CA ASP A 137 -4.69 1.42 -21.82
C ASP A 137 -3.27 1.97 -21.54
N ALA A 138 -3.06 2.59 -20.38
CA ALA A 138 -1.76 3.11 -19.94
C ALA A 138 -1.28 2.43 -18.64
N LEU A 139 0.03 2.18 -18.58
CA LEU A 139 0.72 1.77 -17.35
C LEU A 139 1.54 2.96 -16.83
N TYR A 140 1.20 3.42 -15.63
CA TYR A 140 1.94 4.48 -14.95
C TYR A 140 2.98 3.88 -14.00
N ARG A 141 4.15 4.50 -13.94
CA ARG A 141 5.21 4.20 -12.98
C ARG A 141 5.74 5.50 -12.41
N VAL A 142 6.20 5.45 -11.16
CA VAL A 142 6.81 6.57 -10.46
C VAL A 142 8.01 6.07 -9.68
N ASP A 143 8.96 6.97 -9.42
CA ASP A 143 10.08 6.70 -8.53
C ASP A 143 9.58 6.47 -7.10
N ARG A 144 10.19 5.52 -6.39
CA ARG A 144 9.92 5.29 -4.96
C ARG A 144 11.03 5.89 -4.12
N LEU A 145 10.66 6.73 -3.16
CA LEU A 145 11.58 7.26 -2.17
C LEU A 145 11.40 6.50 -0.86
N ASP A 146 12.47 5.87 -0.37
CA ASP A 146 12.49 5.28 0.96
C ASP A 146 12.78 6.38 1.99
N ILE A 147 12.04 6.37 3.09
CA ILE A 147 12.18 7.29 4.23
C ILE A 147 12.32 6.47 5.52
N GLU A 148 12.82 7.10 6.58
CA GLU A 148 12.88 6.50 7.92
C GLU A 148 12.10 7.35 8.90
N ALA A 149 10.92 6.86 9.29
CA ALA A 149 10.07 7.47 10.29
C ALA A 149 10.26 6.79 11.65
N ASP A 150 10.23 7.57 12.74
CA ASP A 150 10.17 7.01 14.09
C ASP A 150 8.78 6.43 14.37
N LEU A 151 8.68 5.11 14.28
CA LEU A 151 7.45 4.35 14.56
C LEU A 151 7.35 3.87 16.02
N THR A 152 8.30 4.26 16.88
CA THR A 152 8.34 3.85 18.30
C THR A 152 7.63 4.84 19.23
N ARG A 153 7.40 6.08 18.78
CA ARG A 153 6.71 7.11 19.55
C ARG A 153 5.19 6.92 19.58
N SER A 154 4.55 7.46 20.61
CA SER A 154 3.09 7.56 20.75
C SER A 154 2.67 9.02 21.00
N PRO A 155 1.82 9.62 20.16
CA PRO A 155 1.20 9.03 18.97
C PRO A 155 2.23 8.81 17.84
N LEU A 156 1.90 7.89 16.92
CA LEU A 156 2.65 7.71 15.67
C LEU A 156 2.76 9.05 14.90
N PRO A 157 3.81 9.25 14.08
CA PRO A 157 3.84 10.39 13.17
C PRO A 157 2.62 10.41 12.26
N SER A 158 2.20 11.58 11.84
CA SER A 158 1.17 11.74 10.82
C SER A 158 1.73 11.36 9.44
N PRO A 159 0.87 10.97 8.48
CA PRO A 159 1.27 10.78 7.10
C PRO A 159 1.96 12.01 6.49
N ALA A 160 1.52 13.23 6.84
CA ALA A 160 2.13 14.47 6.38
C ALA A 160 3.54 14.67 6.94
N GLU A 161 3.76 14.43 8.23
CA GLU A 161 5.11 14.44 8.82
C GLU A 161 6.03 13.44 8.11
N CYS A 162 5.54 12.22 7.83
CA CYS A 162 6.33 11.21 7.14
C CYS A 162 6.71 11.63 5.71
N ARG A 163 5.77 12.20 4.93
CA ARG A 163 6.03 12.70 3.57
C ARG A 163 7.08 13.83 3.54
N ALA A 164 7.20 14.59 4.62
CA ALA A 164 8.17 15.68 4.74
C ALA A 164 9.57 15.22 5.16
N LEU A 165 9.76 13.94 5.49
CA LEU A 165 11.06 13.39 5.89
C LEU A 165 12.02 13.37 4.69
N PRO A 166 13.33 13.57 4.94
CA PRO A 166 14.33 13.39 3.91
C PRO A 166 14.34 11.92 3.44
N TRP A 167 14.45 11.72 2.14
CA TRP A 167 14.58 10.39 1.57
C TRP A 167 15.99 9.84 1.78
N LEU A 168 16.08 8.55 2.07
CA LEU A 168 17.31 7.80 2.27
C LEU A 168 17.83 7.16 0.98
N ARG A 169 16.89 6.76 0.12
CA ARG A 169 17.17 6.03 -1.11
C ARG A 169 16.05 6.25 -2.12
N ALA A 170 16.41 6.48 -3.37
CA ALA A 170 15.47 6.64 -4.48
C ALA A 170 15.57 5.45 -5.43
N HIS A 171 14.47 4.75 -5.65
CA HIS A 171 14.33 3.67 -6.63
C HIS A 171 13.70 4.26 -7.88
N ARG A 172 14.52 4.44 -8.91
CA ARG A 172 14.15 5.05 -10.18
C ARG A 172 14.14 4.00 -11.28
N GLN A 173 13.72 4.41 -12.47
CA GLN A 173 13.75 3.53 -13.64
C GLN A 173 15.17 3.01 -13.96
N ASP A 174 16.21 3.81 -13.71
CA ASP A 174 17.61 3.51 -14.00
C ASP A 174 18.36 2.84 -12.84
N GLY A 175 17.68 2.60 -11.71
CA GLY A 175 18.23 1.91 -10.56
C GLY A 175 18.08 2.70 -9.26
N THR A 176 18.92 2.35 -8.29
CA THR A 176 18.85 2.88 -6.92
C THR A 176 19.90 3.98 -6.70
N HIS A 177 19.47 5.09 -6.13
CA HIS A 177 20.30 6.26 -5.87
C HIS A 177 20.26 6.65 -4.39
N TYR A 178 21.39 7.14 -3.87
CA TYR A 178 21.53 7.63 -2.50
C TYR A 178 21.81 9.14 -2.48
N PRO A 179 21.36 9.90 -1.47
CA PRO A 179 21.58 11.35 -1.40
C PRO A 179 23.05 11.76 -1.45
N ASP A 180 23.93 10.93 -0.91
CA ASP A 180 25.37 11.16 -0.84
C ASP A 180 26.15 10.61 -2.06
N GLY A 181 25.43 10.14 -3.09
CA GLY A 181 26.04 9.65 -4.33
C GLY A 181 26.68 8.27 -4.24
N ARG A 182 26.51 7.53 -3.14
CA ARG A 182 26.94 6.12 -3.06
C ARG A 182 26.28 5.33 -4.19
N ARG A 183 27.07 4.50 -4.88
CA ARG A 183 26.57 3.51 -5.84
C ARG A 183 26.25 2.21 -5.10
N GLU A 184 25.23 1.49 -5.55
CA GLU A 184 24.84 0.21 -4.96
C GLU A 184 26.00 -0.78 -4.79
N PRO A 185 25.92 -1.68 -3.80
CA PRO A 185 26.85 -2.79 -3.65
C PRO A 185 26.95 -3.63 -4.93
N TRP A 186 28.14 -4.14 -5.21
CA TRP A 186 28.47 -4.89 -6.42
C TRP A 186 27.62 -6.15 -6.68
N TYR A 187 26.94 -6.71 -5.67
CA TYR A 187 26.02 -7.84 -5.81
C TYR A 187 24.63 -7.46 -6.38
N ALA A 188 24.35 -6.17 -6.54
CA ALA A 188 23.21 -5.67 -7.31
C ALA A 188 23.52 -5.55 -8.82
N ARG A 189 24.74 -5.90 -9.25
CA ARG A 189 25.17 -5.92 -10.65
C ARG A 189 25.31 -7.37 -11.12
N VAL A 190 24.21 -8.00 -11.52
CA VAL A 190 24.22 -9.21 -12.37
C VAL A 190 23.86 -8.80 -13.77
#